data_AF-A0A075IAE1-F1
#
_entry.id   AF-A0A075IAE1-F1
#
_cell.length_a   1.000
_cell.length_b   1.000
_cell.length_c   1.000
_cell.angle_alpha   90.00
_cell.angle_beta   90.00
_cell.angle_gamma   90.00
#
_symmetry.space_group_name_H-M   'P 1'
#
loop_
_entity.id
_entity.type
_entity.pdbx_description
1 polymer ?
#
loop_
_entity_poly.entity_id
_entity_poly.type
_entity_poly.pdbx_seq_one_letter_code
_entity_poly.pdbx_strand_id
1 'polypeptide(L)'
;MGLVYNHLATLVCGVFALVLTFLWPMFVELSPVYDLVFILAVPIMWFLTAVCFVAQKSADYAHGSHKPSKKPSKKLSQKIVYTADGRLSE
;
A
#
# COMPACT_ATOMS: atom_id res chain seq x y z
N MET A 1 -9.06 4.56 2.23
CA MET A 1 -7.71 4.48 1.63
C MET A 1 -7.91 4.31 0.14
N GLY A 2 -7.14 4.99 -0.71
CA GLY A 2 -7.41 5.14 -2.16
C GLY A 2 -7.51 3.81 -2.94
N LEU A 3 -7.75 3.91 -4.25
CA LEU A 3 -8.18 2.82 -5.16
C LEU A 3 -7.39 1.49 -5.07
N VAL A 4 -6.16 1.50 -4.53
CA VAL A 4 -5.26 0.33 -4.40
C VAL A 4 -4.81 -0.01 -2.96
N TYR A 5 -5.41 0.63 -1.94
CA TYR A 5 -5.11 0.35 -0.51
C TYR A 5 -3.60 0.41 -0.19
N ASN A 6 -3.15 -0.38 0.80
CA ASN A 6 -1.75 -0.54 1.23
C ASN A 6 -0.87 -1.25 0.19
N HIS A 7 -1.43 -1.71 -0.95
CA HIS A 7 -0.69 -2.50 -1.94
C HIS A 7 0.07 -1.68 -3.00
N LEU A 8 0.04 -0.34 -2.89
CA LEU A 8 0.61 0.56 -3.90
C LEU A 8 2.09 0.27 -4.19
N ALA A 9 2.94 0.07 -3.18
CA ALA A 9 4.36 -0.14 -3.44
C ALA A 9 4.64 -1.51 -4.09
N THR A 10 3.83 -2.54 -3.80
CA THR A 10 3.97 -3.83 -4.50
C THR A 10 3.57 -3.69 -5.96
N LEU A 11 2.51 -2.93 -6.25
CA LEU A 11 2.08 -2.66 -7.62
C LEU A 11 3.18 -1.93 -8.38
N VAL A 12 3.73 -0.84 -7.84
CA VAL A 12 4.78 -0.06 -8.50
C VAL A 12 6.04 -0.91 -8.75
N CYS A 13 6.51 -1.64 -7.73
CA CYS A 13 7.67 -2.53 -7.88
C CYS A 13 7.42 -3.64 -8.89
N GLY A 14 6.22 -4.24 -8.89
CA GLY A 14 5.84 -5.31 -9.81
C GLY A 14 5.73 -4.84 -11.26
N VAL A 15 5.12 -3.67 -11.51
CA VAL A 15 5.07 -3.08 -12.86
C VAL A 15 6.49 -2.79 -13.36
N PHE A 16 7.36 -2.25 -12.51
CA PHE A 16 8.74 -1.97 -12.89
C PHE A 16 9.53 -3.26 -13.18
N ALA A 17 9.34 -4.31 -12.36
CA ALA A 17 9.95 -5.62 -12.60
C ALA A 17 9.49 -6.22 -13.94
N LEU A 18 8.21 -6.10 -14.27
CA LEU A 18 7.67 -6.55 -15.55
C LEU A 18 8.28 -5.78 -16.73
N VAL A 19 8.34 -4.44 -16.65
CA VAL A 19 8.95 -3.62 -17.70
C VAL A 19 10.39 -4.04 -17.94
N LEU A 20 11.21 -4.19 -16.89
CA LEU A 20 12.60 -4.65 -17.06
C LEU A 20 12.69 -6.05 -17.66
N THR A 21 11.81 -6.97 -17.25
CA THR A 21 11.78 -8.35 -17.78
C THR A 21 11.45 -8.36 -19.28
N PHE A 22 10.49 -7.53 -19.72
CA PHE A 22 10.14 -7.40 -21.14
C PHE A 22 11.19 -6.65 -21.96
N LEU A 23 11.88 -5.70 -21.34
CA LEU A 23 12.88 -4.88 -22.00
C LEU A 23 14.19 -5.66 -22.23
N TRP A 24 14.50 -6.64 -21.37
CA TRP A 24 15.71 -7.46 -21.47
C TRP A 24 15.92 -8.12 -22.85
N PRO A 25 15.00 -8.92 -23.41
CA PRO A 25 15.22 -9.54 -24.72
C PRO A 25 15.41 -8.53 -25.87
N MET A 26 14.97 -7.27 -25.71
CA MET A 26 15.18 -6.22 -26.71
C MET A 26 16.60 -5.63 -26.67
N PHE A 27 17.26 -5.64 -25.50
CA PHE A 27 18.60 -5.04 -25.31
C PHE A 27 19.74 -6.06 -25.17
N VAL A 28 19.43 -7.35 -25.00
CA VAL A 28 20.44 -8.40 -24.79
C VAL A 28 21.46 -8.48 -25.93
N GLU A 29 21.03 -8.22 -27.17
CA GLU A 29 21.91 -8.28 -28.36
C GLU A 29 22.66 -6.96 -28.64
N LEU A 30 22.32 -5.87 -27.95
CA LEU A 30 22.92 -4.56 -28.23
C LEU A 30 24.32 -4.40 -27.61
N SER A 31 24.54 -4.99 -26.43
CA SER A 31 25.85 -4.99 -25.76
C SER A 31 25.86 -5.97 -24.58
N PRO A 32 26.97 -6.69 -24.33
CA PRO A 32 27.11 -7.58 -23.16
C PRO A 32 26.98 -6.83 -21.82
N VAL A 33 27.21 -5.51 -21.80
CA VAL A 33 27.02 -4.68 -20.59
C VAL A 33 25.54 -4.61 -20.21
N TYR A 34 24.64 -4.52 -21.20
CA TYR A 34 23.20 -4.48 -20.91
C TYR A 34 22.72 -5.82 -20.33
N ASP A 35 23.20 -6.94 -20.87
CA ASP A 35 22.87 -8.26 -20.34
C ASP A 35 23.26 -8.41 -18.87
N LEU A 36 24.47 -7.96 -18.49
CA LEU A 36 24.92 -7.94 -17.09
C LEU A 36 24.00 -7.09 -16.20
N VAL A 37 23.61 -5.89 -16.68
CA VAL A 37 22.70 -5.00 -15.94
C VAL A 37 21.34 -5.66 -15.74
N PHE A 38 20.76 -6.30 -16.77
CA PHE A 38 19.47 -6.97 -16.65
C PHE A 38 19.52 -8.22 -15.76
N ILE A 39 20.60 -9.02 -15.86
CA ILE A 39 20.86 -10.17 -14.96
C ILE A 39 20.86 -9.75 -13.49
N LEU A 40 21.34 -8.55 -13.17
CA LEU A 40 21.35 -8.05 -11.80
C LEU A 40 20.00 -7.38 -11.43
N ALA A 41 19.50 -6.49 -12.29
CA ALA A 41 18.37 -5.64 -11.98
C ALA A 41 17.04 -6.40 -11.91
N VAL A 42 16.80 -7.34 -12.82
CA VAL A 42 15.55 -8.11 -12.88
C VAL A 42 15.30 -8.92 -11.60
N PRO A 43 16.23 -9.77 -11.12
CA PRO A 43 16.00 -10.53 -9.88
C PRO A 43 15.91 -9.63 -8.64
N ILE A 44 16.68 -8.54 -8.56
CA ILE A 44 16.56 -7.58 -7.45
C ILE A 44 15.17 -6.94 -7.42
N MET A 45 14.62 -6.56 -8.57
CA MET A 45 13.29 -5.96 -8.62
C MET A 45 12.18 -6.95 -8.26
N TRP A 46 12.29 -8.21 -8.68
CA TRP A 46 11.39 -9.26 -8.24
C TRP A 46 11.49 -9.53 -6.73
N PHE A 47 12.71 -9.53 -6.19
CA PHE A 47 12.93 -9.63 -4.75
C PHE A 47 12.29 -8.47 -3.98
N LEU A 48 12.50 -7.22 -4.41
CA LEU A 48 11.87 -6.05 -3.80
C LEU A 48 10.35 -6.12 -3.87
N THR A 49 9.79 -6.59 -4.99
CA THR A 49 8.34 -6.80 -5.13
C THR A 49 7.82 -7.78 -4.09
N ALA A 50 8.51 -8.90 -3.87
CA ALA A 50 8.14 -9.88 -2.84
C ALA A 50 8.25 -9.29 -1.42
N VAL A 51 9.32 -8.55 -1.11
CA VAL A 51 9.50 -7.89 0.19
C VAL A 51 8.40 -6.85 0.44
N CYS A 52 8.09 -6.00 -0.55
CA CYS A 52 7.00 -5.03 -0.46
C CYS A 52 5.65 -5.72 -0.22
N PHE A 53 5.41 -6.85 -0.86
CA PHE A 53 4.17 -7.61 -0.68
C PHE A 53 4.04 -8.13 0.76
N VAL A 54 5.09 -8.76 1.27
CA VAL A 54 5.10 -9.29 2.65
C VAL A 54 5.00 -8.18 3.68
N ALA A 55 5.70 -7.05 3.49
CA ALA A 55 5.67 -5.90 4.39
C ALA A 55 4.29 -5.24 4.44
N GLN A 56 3.60 -5.13 3.31
CA GLN A 56 2.25 -4.57 3.27
C GLN A 56 1.25 -5.52 3.93
N LYS A 57 1.37 -6.81 3.66
CA LYS A 57 0.57 -7.83 4.35
C LYS A 57 0.78 -7.81 5.86
N SER A 58 2.02 -7.74 6.34
CA SER A 58 2.30 -7.72 7.78
C SER A 58 1.73 -6.47 8.46
N ALA A 59 1.81 -5.30 7.81
CA ALA A 59 1.16 -4.08 8.29
C ALA A 59 -0.37 -4.23 8.38
N ASP A 60 -1.00 -4.83 7.36
CA ASP A 60 -2.44 -5.10 7.36
C ASP A 60 -2.84 -6.05 8.52
N TYR A 61 -2.03 -7.08 8.80
CA TYR A 61 -2.27 -8.00 9.92
C TYR A 61 -2.07 -7.33 11.29
N ALA A 62 -1.01 -6.55 11.46
CA ALA A 62 -0.68 -5.87 12.72
C ALA A 62 -1.69 -4.76 13.05
N HIS A 63 -2.19 -4.04 12.04
CA HIS A 63 -3.19 -2.98 12.23
C HIS A 63 -4.65 -3.48 12.19
N GLY A 64 -4.91 -4.67 11.64
CA GLY A 64 -6.26 -5.28 11.62
C GLY A 64 -6.72 -5.88 12.95
N SER A 65 -5.81 -6.12 13.91
CA SER A 65 -6.14 -6.70 15.24
C SER A 65 -6.58 -5.68 16.28
N HIS A 66 -6.42 -4.37 16.01
CA HIS A 66 -7.15 -3.38 16.80
C HIS A 66 -8.57 -3.30 16.27
N LYS A 67 -9.48 -4.09 16.87
CA LYS A 67 -10.87 -3.65 16.99
C LYS A 67 -10.81 -2.17 17.37
N PRO A 68 -11.45 -1.24 16.63
CA PRO A 68 -11.70 0.06 17.22
C PRO A 68 -12.49 -0.24 18.49
N SER A 69 -11.87 0.01 19.64
CA SER A 69 -12.58 0.02 20.91
C SER A 69 -13.82 0.86 20.68
N LYS A 70 -14.97 0.24 20.94
CA LYS A 70 -16.32 0.80 20.75
C LYS A 70 -16.31 2.33 20.90
N LYS A 71 -16.55 3.04 19.81
CA LYS A 71 -17.32 4.27 19.90
C LYS A 71 -18.58 4.03 19.10
N PRO A 72 -19.76 3.92 19.74
CA PRO A 72 -20.99 3.97 18.98
C PRO A 72 -20.99 5.36 18.34
N SER A 73 -20.95 5.44 17.02
CA SER A 73 -21.34 6.67 16.34
C SER A 73 -22.87 6.82 16.50
N LYS A 74 -23.33 6.99 17.74
CA LYS A 74 -24.53 7.79 18.02
C LYS A 74 -24.13 9.24 17.71
N LYS A 75 -24.16 9.57 16.43
CA LYS A 75 -24.55 10.91 15.99
C LYS A 75 -25.76 10.76 15.10
N LEU A 76 -26.83 10.29 15.75
CA LEU A 76 -28.16 10.79 15.48
C LEU A 76 -28.05 12.32 15.53
N SER A 77 -28.47 12.91 14.41
CA SER A 77 -28.54 14.34 14.18
C SER A 77 -29.49 14.99 15.19
N GLN A 78 -29.00 15.33 16.38
CA GLN A 78 -29.69 16.27 17.26
C GLN A 78 -28.70 17.34 17.70
N LYS A 79 -29.01 18.55 17.25
CA LYS A 79 -28.35 19.81 17.55
C LYS A 79 -28.44 20.07 19.05
N ILE A 80 -27.40 19.71 19.79
CA ILE A 80 -27.28 20.08 21.20
C ILE A 80 -26.97 21.58 21.27
N VAL A 81 -27.94 22.38 21.71
CA VAL A 81 -27.72 23.77 22.13
C VAL A 81 -27.45 23.74 23.63
N TYR A 82 -26.30 24.30 24.05
CA TYR A 82 -25.94 24.38 25.46
C TYR A 82 -26.52 25.68 26.05
N THR A 83 -27.44 25.55 27.00
CA THR A 83 -27.81 26.67 27.89
C THR A 83 -26.76 26.81 28.99
N ALA A 84 -26.50 28.06 29.43
CA ALA A 84 -25.43 28.39 30.39
C ALA A 84 -25.54 27.67 31.75
N ASP A 85 -26.71 27.10 32.08
CA ASP A 85 -26.97 26.33 33.30
C ASP A 85 -26.69 24.81 33.17
N GLY A 86 -26.09 24.37 32.06
CA GLY A 86 -25.56 23.00 31.94
C GLY A 86 -26.59 21.87 31.83
N ARG A 87 -27.88 22.19 31.58
CA ARG A 87 -28.92 21.20 31.27
C ARG A 87 -29.17 21.13 29.76
N LEU A 88 -29.21 19.92 29.22
CA LEU A 88 -29.66 19.65 27.85
C LEU A 88 -31.17 19.89 27.81
N SER A 89 -31.64 20.81 26.97
CA SER A 89 -33.07 20.93 26.66
C SER A 89 -33.48 19.73 25.80
N GLU A 90 -34.39 18.90 26.31
CA GLU A 90 -35.05 17.83 25.54
C GLU A 90 -35.80 18.35 24.31
#